data_AF-S3NNT8-F1
#
_entry.id   AF-S3NNT8-F1
#
_cell.length_a   1.000
_cell.length_b   1.000
_cell.length_c   1.000
_cell.angle_alpha   90.00
_cell.angle_beta   90.00
_cell.angle_gamma   90.00
#
_symmetry.space_group_name_H-M   'P 1'
#
loop_
_entity.id
_entity.type
_entity.pdbx_description
1 polymer ?
#
loop_
_entity_poly.entity_id
_entity_poly.type
_entity_poly.pdbx_seq_one_letter_code
_entity_poly.pdbx_strand_id
1 'polypeptide(L)'
;MLLARLQFMRGLPKFWTNSVLISGAILTTFALSGCASKPQYTATNRYAAAPDRYVVRSGDTLSAISARYGLDYIKVAQMNDISEPYRIYVGQTLRLKGSARNDRTTTTQALNTNTGQIQRQAVTVPNTVPSTTITTAPNNSSAIRWLRPTAGPVIENFNAAKDIKGIRYSGNVGDPVYAAADGQVVYAADGLPEYGRLVLIKHNGGYISAYAHNSKLLVKSGDNVTAGKKIAEMGSSGATRVMLEFQIRLDGKPTDPVNLLPSN
;
A
#
# COMPACT_ATOMS: atom_id res chain seq x y z
N MET A 1 -18.59 3.82 -94.16
CA MET A 1 -18.80 3.92 -92.71
C MET A 1 -19.51 2.66 -92.23
N LEU A 2 -18.77 1.91 -91.41
CA LEU A 2 -19.10 0.83 -90.47
C LEU A 2 -20.04 -0.35 -90.82
N LEU A 3 -19.50 -1.53 -90.51
CA LEU A 3 -19.93 -2.89 -90.78
C LEU A 3 -20.89 -3.49 -89.73
N ALA A 4 -21.78 -4.34 -90.25
CA ALA A 4 -22.14 -5.70 -89.84
C ALA A 4 -21.98 -6.17 -88.37
N ARG A 5 -23.10 -6.75 -87.89
CA ARG A 5 -23.25 -7.70 -86.79
C ARG A 5 -22.43 -8.98 -87.01
N LEU A 6 -21.79 -9.53 -85.96
CA LEU A 6 -21.90 -10.95 -85.55
C LEU A 6 -21.10 -11.25 -84.26
N GLN A 7 -21.53 -12.30 -83.55
CA GLN A 7 -20.82 -13.13 -82.56
C GLN A 7 -20.86 -12.64 -81.10
N PHE A 8 -20.85 -13.49 -80.07
CA PHE A 8 -21.35 -14.85 -79.80
C PHE A 8 -21.17 -15.01 -78.26
N MET A 9 -21.94 -15.90 -77.66
CA MET A 9 -22.03 -16.27 -76.25
C MET A 9 -20.70 -16.37 -75.45
N ARG A 10 -20.76 -16.16 -74.12
CA ARG A 10 -20.51 -17.19 -73.06
C ARG A 10 -20.40 -16.59 -71.65
N GLY A 11 -21.12 -17.18 -70.68
CA GLY A 11 -20.73 -17.12 -69.26
C GLY A 11 -21.88 -16.96 -68.24
N LEU A 12 -22.66 -18.01 -68.01
CA LEU A 12 -23.48 -18.17 -66.79
C LEU A 12 -22.66 -18.95 -65.73
N PRO A 13 -22.90 -18.67 -64.43
CA PRO A 13 -23.31 -19.73 -63.50
C PRO A 13 -24.63 -19.32 -62.82
N LYS A 14 -25.71 -20.10 -62.94
CA LYS A 14 -26.14 -21.19 -62.02
C LYS A 14 -26.07 -20.71 -60.56
N PHE A 15 -27.13 -20.66 -59.75
CA PHE A 15 -28.21 -21.63 -59.48
C PHE A 15 -29.44 -20.84 -58.99
N TRP A 16 -30.57 -20.88 -59.68
CA TRP A 16 -31.77 -21.68 -59.36
C TRP A 16 -32.31 -21.54 -57.91
N THR A 17 -33.52 -20.95 -57.86
CA THR A 17 -34.67 -21.26 -56.97
C THR A 17 -34.54 -20.99 -55.46
N ASN A 18 -35.49 -20.36 -54.76
CA ASN A 18 -36.95 -20.42 -54.86
C ASN A 18 -37.63 -19.10 -54.45
N SER A 19 -38.60 -18.67 -55.25
CA SER A 19 -39.72 -17.85 -54.78
C SER A 19 -40.71 -18.75 -54.04
N VAL A 20 -40.84 -18.58 -52.73
CA VAL A 20 -42.04 -19.01 -51.99
C VAL A 20 -42.45 -17.87 -51.08
N LEU A 21 -43.53 -17.20 -51.49
CA LEU A 21 -44.35 -16.34 -50.65
C LEU A 21 -45.13 -17.25 -49.70
N ILE A 22 -44.85 -17.19 -48.40
CA ILE A 22 -45.82 -17.56 -47.37
C ILE A 22 -45.90 -16.38 -46.41
N SER A 23 -46.92 -15.56 -46.63
CA SER A 23 -47.45 -14.61 -45.67
C SER A 23 -47.92 -15.36 -44.42
N GLY A 24 -47.37 -14.99 -43.27
CA GLY A 24 -47.75 -15.56 -41.98
C GLY A 24 -47.19 -14.71 -40.84
N ALA A 25 -47.94 -13.67 -40.49
CA ALA A 25 -48.00 -12.93 -39.22
C ALA A 25 -46.87 -13.09 -38.19
N ILE A 26 -46.21 -11.98 -37.82
CA ILE A 26 -45.82 -11.59 -36.43
C ILE A 26 -45.72 -10.05 -36.45
N LEU A 27 -46.73 -9.31 -35.97
CA LEU A 27 -46.86 -8.80 -34.59
C LEU A 27 -45.66 -7.94 -34.12
N THR A 28 -45.95 -6.64 -33.97
CA THR A 28 -45.41 -5.72 -32.94
C THR A 28 -43.90 -5.49 -32.91
N THR A 29 -43.43 -4.43 -33.59
CA THR A 29 -42.13 -3.82 -33.26
C THR A 29 -42.34 -2.70 -32.25
N PHE A 30 -42.11 -3.05 -30.98
CA PHE A 30 -42.00 -2.14 -29.84
C PHE A 30 -40.90 -1.10 -30.07
N ALA A 31 -41.21 0.17 -29.78
CA ALA A 31 -40.21 1.21 -29.56
C ALA A 31 -39.50 0.95 -28.22
N LEU A 32 -38.33 0.29 -28.26
CA LEU A 32 -37.45 0.16 -27.11
C LEU A 32 -36.51 1.37 -27.06
N SER A 33 -36.96 2.45 -26.42
CA SER A 33 -36.05 3.44 -25.83
C SER A 33 -35.25 2.74 -24.74
N GLY A 34 -34.03 2.31 -25.08
CA GLY A 34 -33.07 1.81 -24.11
C GLY A 34 -32.59 2.95 -23.21
N CYS A 35 -33.07 3.01 -21.98
CA CYS A 35 -32.36 3.71 -20.92
C CYS A 35 -31.07 2.92 -20.64
N ALA A 36 -29.94 3.38 -21.18
CA ALA A 36 -28.62 2.91 -20.80
C ALA A 36 -28.37 3.23 -19.32
N SER A 37 -28.80 2.32 -18.45
CA SER A 37 -28.48 2.36 -17.03
C SER A 37 -27.04 1.89 -16.88
N LYS A 38 -26.19 2.74 -16.31
CA LYS A 38 -24.79 2.44 -15.99
C LYS A 38 -24.74 1.14 -15.18
N PRO A 39 -23.80 0.21 -15.42
CA PRO A 39 -23.68 -0.99 -14.62
C PRO A 39 -23.47 -0.58 -13.15
N GLN A 40 -24.48 -0.85 -12.32
CA GLN A 40 -24.37 -0.74 -10.88
C GLN A 40 -23.55 -1.97 -10.45
N TYR A 41 -22.26 -1.77 -10.19
CA TYR A 41 -21.42 -2.77 -9.55
C TYR A 41 -21.86 -2.91 -8.10
N THR A 42 -22.86 -3.72 -7.84
CA THR A 42 -23.16 -4.19 -6.48
C THR A 42 -22.07 -5.21 -6.12
N ALA A 43 -20.92 -4.72 -5.65
CA ALA A 43 -19.89 -5.57 -5.07
C ALA A 43 -20.41 -6.11 -3.72
N THR A 44 -21.17 -7.20 -3.75
CA THR A 44 -21.37 -8.00 -2.54
C THR A 44 -20.02 -8.62 -2.20
N ASN A 45 -19.28 -8.02 -1.27
CA ASN A 45 -18.09 -8.63 -0.69
C ASN A 45 -18.54 -9.93 0.00
N ARG A 46 -18.40 -11.06 -0.69
CA ARG A 46 -18.67 -12.38 -0.12
C ARG A 46 -17.45 -12.79 0.69
N TYR A 47 -17.46 -12.44 1.97
CA TYR A 47 -16.48 -12.97 2.93
C TYR A 47 -16.65 -14.49 3.05
N ALA A 48 -15.54 -15.21 3.14
CA ALA A 48 -15.59 -16.63 3.45
C ALA A 48 -16.09 -16.82 4.90
N ALA A 49 -16.83 -17.88 5.16
CA ALA A 49 -17.21 -18.23 6.53
C ALA A 49 -15.94 -18.49 7.36
N ALA A 50 -15.80 -17.79 8.50
CA ALA A 50 -14.66 -17.95 9.38
C ALA A 50 -14.64 -19.35 10.04
N PRO A 51 -13.52 -20.08 10.05
CA PRO A 51 -13.36 -21.25 10.92
C PRO A 51 -13.20 -20.79 12.38
N ASP A 52 -13.31 -21.71 13.35
CA ASP A 52 -13.08 -21.36 14.76
C ASP A 52 -11.62 -21.00 15.04
N ARG A 53 -10.70 -21.71 14.37
CA ARG A 53 -9.26 -21.53 14.46
C ARG A 53 -8.60 -21.55 13.08
N TYR A 54 -7.44 -20.89 12.97
CA TYR A 54 -6.64 -20.83 11.75
C TYR A 54 -5.15 -20.98 12.10
N VAL A 55 -4.43 -21.82 11.37
CA VAL A 55 -2.97 -21.97 11.52
C VAL A 55 -2.27 -21.05 10.53
N VAL A 56 -1.48 -20.11 11.05
CA VAL A 56 -0.74 -19.11 10.28
C VAL A 56 0.24 -19.80 9.35
N ARG A 57 0.17 -19.47 8.06
CA ARG A 57 1.06 -19.98 7.02
C ARG A 57 2.12 -18.95 6.67
N SER A 58 3.16 -19.39 5.97
CA SER A 58 4.16 -18.48 5.42
C SER A 58 3.48 -17.46 4.51
N GLY A 59 3.75 -16.17 4.74
CA GLY A 59 3.15 -15.06 4.00
C GLY A 59 1.82 -14.52 4.56
N ASP A 60 1.28 -15.13 5.62
CA ASP A 60 0.07 -14.61 6.26
C ASP A 60 0.38 -13.40 7.16
N THR A 61 -0.57 -12.46 7.19
CA THR A 61 -0.62 -11.37 8.18
C THR A 61 -1.91 -11.43 8.95
N LEU A 62 -1.92 -10.93 10.19
CA LEU A 62 -3.13 -10.92 11.01
C LEU A 62 -4.27 -10.15 10.32
N SER A 63 -3.93 -9.07 9.62
CA SER A 63 -4.86 -8.26 8.84
C SER A 63 -5.39 -9.01 7.60
N ALA A 64 -4.54 -9.70 6.83
CA ALA A 64 -4.97 -10.44 5.65
C ALA A 64 -5.84 -11.66 6.01
N ILE A 65 -5.50 -12.37 7.09
CA ILE A 65 -6.32 -13.47 7.63
C ILE A 65 -7.67 -12.91 8.06
N SER A 66 -7.71 -11.82 8.83
CA SER A 66 -8.96 -11.24 9.32
C SER A 66 -9.84 -10.72 8.19
N ALA A 67 -9.26 -10.02 7.20
CA ALA A 67 -9.98 -9.50 6.04
C ALA A 67 -10.61 -10.60 5.17
N ARG A 68 -9.94 -11.74 5.01
CA ARG A 68 -10.47 -12.92 4.30
C ARG A 68 -11.82 -13.38 4.86
N TYR A 69 -12.00 -13.25 6.17
CA TYR A 69 -13.16 -13.70 6.92
C TYR A 69 -14.10 -12.57 7.36
N GLY A 70 -13.84 -11.33 6.93
CA GLY A 70 -14.64 -10.17 7.31
C GLY A 70 -14.53 -9.80 8.79
N LEU A 71 -13.41 -10.13 9.43
CA LEU A 71 -13.15 -9.87 10.84
C LEU A 71 -12.30 -8.60 11.03
N ASP A 72 -12.50 -7.95 12.16
CA ASP A 72 -11.62 -6.88 12.63
C ASP A 72 -10.35 -7.48 13.23
N TYR A 73 -9.20 -7.18 12.65
CA TYR A 73 -7.92 -7.74 13.08
C TYR A 73 -7.51 -7.33 14.49
N ILE A 74 -7.98 -6.19 15.01
CA ILE A 74 -7.74 -5.77 16.39
C ILE A 74 -8.51 -6.68 17.35
N LYS A 75 -9.76 -7.00 17.02
CA LYS A 75 -10.56 -7.93 17.83
C LYS A 75 -9.98 -9.34 17.78
N VAL A 76 -9.49 -9.78 16.63
CA VAL A 76 -8.77 -11.05 16.50
C VAL A 76 -7.47 -11.02 17.30
N ALA A 77 -6.71 -9.91 17.28
CA ALA A 77 -5.50 -9.76 18.09
C ALA A 77 -5.80 -9.90 19.58
N GLN A 78 -6.79 -9.18 20.08
CA GLN A 78 -7.22 -9.22 21.49
C GLN A 78 -7.69 -10.61 21.91
N MET A 79 -8.43 -11.32 21.05
CA MET A 79 -8.88 -12.69 21.31
C MET A 79 -7.73 -13.71 21.41
N ASN A 80 -6.56 -13.35 20.89
CA ASN A 80 -5.36 -14.18 20.86
C ASN A 80 -4.21 -13.60 21.70
N ASP A 81 -4.50 -12.62 22.57
CA ASP A 81 -3.51 -11.96 23.43
C ASP A 81 -2.31 -11.39 22.66
N ILE A 82 -2.54 -10.95 21.43
CA ILE A 82 -1.52 -10.37 20.57
C ILE A 82 -1.47 -8.87 20.81
N SER A 83 -0.47 -8.42 21.55
CA SER A 83 -0.19 -7.00 21.75
C SER A 83 0.44 -6.36 20.51
N GLU A 84 0.41 -5.03 20.47
CA GLU A 84 1.18 -4.27 19.48
C GLU A 84 2.65 -4.70 19.53
N PRO A 85 3.26 -5.02 18.37
CA PRO A 85 2.89 -4.62 17.01
C PRO A 85 2.03 -5.64 16.22
N TYR A 86 1.16 -6.43 16.87
CA TYR A 86 0.27 -7.41 16.25
C TYR A 86 0.99 -8.50 15.45
N ARG A 87 2.18 -8.90 15.94
CA ARG A 87 3.04 -9.89 15.29
C ARG A 87 2.44 -11.30 15.42
N ILE A 88 2.41 -12.01 14.30
CA ILE A 88 2.07 -13.44 14.25
C ILE A 88 3.23 -14.24 13.63
N TYR A 89 3.34 -15.52 14.00
CA TYR A 89 4.39 -16.41 13.55
C TYR A 89 3.82 -17.58 12.73
N VAL A 90 4.57 -18.06 11.74
CA VAL A 90 4.18 -19.25 10.98
C VAL A 90 4.02 -20.45 11.93
N GLY A 91 2.92 -21.20 11.77
CA GLY A 91 2.54 -22.29 12.66
C GLY A 91 1.73 -21.86 13.89
N GLN A 92 1.62 -20.55 14.18
CA GLN A 92 0.79 -20.05 15.27
C GLN A 92 -0.69 -20.34 14.98
N THR A 93 -1.44 -20.82 15.97
CA THR A 93 -2.89 -21.02 15.84
C THR A 93 -3.64 -19.80 16.36
N LEU A 94 -4.42 -19.16 15.50
CA LEU A 94 -5.27 -18.02 15.81
C LEU A 94 -6.72 -18.46 16.02
N ARG A 95 -7.38 -17.89 17.02
CA ARG A 95 -8.82 -17.96 17.26
C ARG A 95 -9.49 -16.87 16.45
N LEU A 96 -10.40 -17.26 15.56
CA LEU A 96 -11.13 -16.32 14.70
C LEU A 96 -12.60 -16.14 15.12
N LYS A 97 -13.12 -17.09 15.91
CA LYS A 97 -14.43 -17.01 16.54
C LYS A 97 -14.28 -17.08 18.05
N GLY A 98 -14.96 -16.16 18.73
CA GLY A 98 -15.09 -16.13 20.18
C GLY A 98 -16.43 -15.50 20.52
N SER A 99 -17.10 -16.01 21.55
CA SER A 99 -18.37 -15.46 22.04
C SER A 99 -18.20 -13.97 22.30
N ALA A 100 -18.81 -13.15 21.45
CA ALA A 100 -18.84 -11.71 21.63
C ALA A 100 -19.52 -11.42 22.97
N ARG A 101 -18.75 -11.06 24.00
CA ARG A 101 -19.28 -10.12 24.98
C ARG A 101 -19.47 -8.82 24.22
N ASN A 102 -20.74 -8.55 23.90
CA ASN A 102 -21.22 -7.30 23.36
C ASN A 102 -20.92 -6.17 24.35
N ASP A 103 -19.72 -5.58 24.29
CA ASP A 103 -19.48 -4.30 24.96
C ASP A 103 -19.63 -3.16 23.96
N ARG A 104 -20.78 -2.54 24.16
CA ARG A 104 -21.41 -1.40 23.53
C ARG A 104 -20.73 -0.13 24.05
N THR A 105 -20.45 0.81 23.15
CA THR A 105 -20.27 2.26 23.40
C THR A 105 -19.20 2.70 24.39
N THR A 106 -18.11 3.24 23.85
CA THR A 106 -17.19 4.17 24.51
C THR A 106 -17.89 5.49 24.86
N THR A 107 -18.14 5.74 26.14
CA THR A 107 -18.34 7.08 26.70
C THR A 107 -17.12 7.41 27.55
N THR A 108 -16.34 8.40 27.12
CA THR A 108 -15.19 8.90 27.89
C THR A 108 -15.71 9.80 29.01
N GLN A 109 -15.67 9.31 30.26
CA GLN A 109 -15.69 10.15 31.45
C GLN A 109 -14.24 10.38 31.89
N ALA A 110 -13.84 11.64 32.05
CA ALA A 110 -12.54 12.01 32.57
C ALA A 110 -12.53 11.84 34.10
N LEU A 111 -11.59 11.04 34.60
CA LEU A 111 -11.32 10.90 36.03
C LEU A 111 -10.35 12.02 36.46
N ASN A 112 -10.77 12.77 37.47
CA ASN A 112 -10.05 13.87 38.08
C ASN A 112 -9.07 13.33 39.13
N THR A 113 -7.77 13.66 39.05
CA THR A 113 -6.82 13.37 40.13
C THR A 113 -6.01 14.61 40.48
N ASN A 114 -6.36 15.15 41.64
CA ASN A 114 -5.72 16.28 42.30
C ASN A 114 -4.48 15.79 43.10
N THR A 115 -3.41 16.56 42.96
CA THR A 115 -2.31 16.83 43.92
C THR A 115 -1.64 15.70 44.72
N GLY A 116 -0.36 15.50 44.43
CA GLY A 116 0.67 15.02 45.36
C GLY A 116 2.07 15.42 44.88
N GLN A 117 2.64 16.47 45.48
CA GLN A 117 4.00 16.95 45.17
C GLN A 117 5.05 15.96 45.68
N ILE A 118 6.01 15.58 44.83
CA ILE A 118 7.27 14.97 45.26
C ILE A 118 8.40 15.81 44.67
N GLN A 119 9.03 16.59 45.54
CA GLN A 119 10.23 17.39 45.31
C GLN A 119 11.41 16.44 45.01
N ARG A 120 12.01 16.55 43.81
CA ARG A 120 13.31 15.91 43.54
C ARG A 120 14.43 16.85 43.96
N GLN A 121 15.14 16.51 45.02
CA GLN A 121 16.45 17.06 45.32
C GLN A 121 17.46 16.57 44.28
N ALA A 122 18.12 17.51 43.61
CA ALA A 122 19.19 17.23 42.68
C ALA A 122 20.50 17.02 43.46
N VAL A 123 21.12 15.86 43.27
CA VAL A 123 22.50 15.60 43.69
C VAL A 123 23.42 15.99 42.53
N THR A 124 24.29 16.96 42.76
CA THR A 124 25.30 17.42 41.80
C THR A 124 26.47 16.43 41.79
N VAL A 125 26.77 15.84 40.63
CA VAL A 125 28.05 15.19 40.36
C VAL A 125 28.72 15.93 39.20
N PRO A 126 29.94 16.45 39.35
CA PRO A 126 30.66 17.09 38.26
C PRO A 126 31.44 16.06 37.47
N ASN A 127 31.27 16.03 36.14
CA ASN A 127 32.33 15.56 35.27
C ASN A 127 32.34 16.33 33.94
N THR A 128 33.56 16.63 33.53
CA THR A 128 34.03 17.69 32.65
C THR A 128 34.03 17.35 31.15
N VAL A 129 33.34 18.20 30.36
CA VAL A 129 33.54 18.68 28.95
C VAL A 129 33.72 17.69 27.76
N PRO A 130 33.40 18.07 26.49
CA PRO A 130 33.05 19.41 25.97
C PRO A 130 31.74 19.56 25.17
N SER A 131 31.13 20.75 25.32
CA SER A 131 30.03 21.28 24.51
C SER A 131 30.38 21.33 23.02
N THR A 132 29.54 20.71 22.19
CA THR A 132 29.28 21.23 20.84
C THR A 132 27.95 21.95 20.90
N THR A 133 27.99 23.25 20.63
CA THR A 133 26.83 24.13 20.58
C THR A 133 25.82 23.62 19.56
N ILE A 134 24.71 23.05 20.03
CA ILE A 134 23.50 22.90 19.21
C ILE A 134 22.49 23.87 19.79
N THR A 135 22.22 24.92 19.01
CA THR A 135 21.19 25.90 19.26
C THR A 135 19.87 25.21 19.62
N THR A 136 19.37 25.56 20.80
CA THR A 136 18.06 25.21 21.33
C THR A 136 16.95 25.59 20.35
N ALA A 137 16.35 24.60 19.69
CA ALA A 137 14.97 24.66 19.24
C ALA A 137 14.11 23.87 20.26
N PRO A 138 12.92 24.36 20.63
CA PRO A 138 12.17 23.81 21.74
C PRO A 138 11.72 22.37 21.44
N ASN A 139 12.12 21.45 22.32
CA ASN A 139 11.46 20.18 22.51
C ASN A 139 9.99 20.43 22.85
N ASN A 140 9.11 20.27 21.86
CA ASN A 140 7.73 19.80 21.98
C ASN A 140 7.06 19.84 20.61
N SER A 141 7.16 18.75 19.85
CA SER A 141 6.08 18.37 18.94
C SER A 141 6.28 16.92 18.55
N SER A 142 5.19 16.17 18.55
CA SER A 142 4.99 14.82 18.02
C SER A 142 5.25 14.72 16.49
N ALA A 143 6.04 15.63 15.91
CA ALA A 143 6.31 15.78 14.49
C ALA A 143 7.61 15.07 14.13
N ILE A 144 7.53 14.11 13.21
CA ILE A 144 8.70 13.40 12.69
C ILE A 144 9.53 14.36 11.83
N ARG A 145 10.83 14.44 12.09
CA ARG A 145 11.78 15.09 11.20
C ARG A 145 12.14 14.14 10.06
N TRP A 146 11.74 14.50 8.84
CA TRP A 146 12.08 13.74 7.65
C TRP A 146 13.34 14.30 6.98
N LEU A 147 14.14 13.40 6.42
CA LEU A 147 15.30 13.64 5.61
C LEU A 147 15.09 13.03 4.23
N ARG A 148 15.78 13.56 3.23
CA ARG A 148 15.75 12.96 1.89
C ARG A 148 16.43 11.57 1.92
N PRO A 149 15.84 10.57 1.26
CA PRO A 149 16.37 9.21 1.28
C PRO A 149 17.56 9.00 0.33
N THR A 150 17.82 9.95 -0.58
CA THR A 150 18.96 9.95 -1.51
C THR A 150 19.28 11.38 -1.97
N ALA A 151 20.50 11.59 -2.47
CA ALA A 151 20.96 12.84 -3.06
C ALA A 151 20.57 13.01 -4.54
N GLY A 152 20.09 11.95 -5.19
CA GLY A 152 19.69 11.98 -6.60
C GLY A 152 18.54 12.95 -6.90
N PRO A 153 18.43 13.46 -8.14
CA PRO A 153 17.32 14.33 -8.53
C PRO A 153 16.00 13.54 -8.65
N VAL A 154 14.89 14.24 -8.44
CA VAL A 154 13.55 13.69 -8.63
C VAL A 154 13.27 13.56 -10.13
N ILE A 155 12.86 12.37 -10.55
CA ILE A 155 12.46 12.09 -11.95
C ILE A 155 10.95 11.88 -12.09
N GLU A 156 10.26 11.60 -10.98
CA GLU A 156 8.81 11.44 -10.98
C GLU A 156 8.24 11.80 -9.61
N ASN A 157 7.20 12.62 -9.59
CA ASN A 157 6.53 13.06 -8.37
C ASN A 157 5.33 12.17 -8.06
N PHE A 158 4.92 12.19 -6.78
CA PHE A 158 3.66 11.58 -6.35
C PHE A 158 2.50 12.12 -7.17
N ASN A 159 1.62 11.23 -7.63
CA ASN A 159 0.42 11.61 -8.34
C ASN A 159 -0.64 10.51 -8.20
N ALA A 160 -1.57 10.69 -7.26
CA ALA A 160 -2.65 9.75 -7.02
C ALA A 160 -3.53 9.50 -8.26
N ALA A 161 -3.75 10.51 -9.11
CA ALA A 161 -4.59 10.37 -10.31
C ALA A 161 -3.92 9.52 -11.41
N LYS A 162 -2.59 9.39 -11.38
CA LYS A 162 -1.79 8.57 -12.31
C LYS A 162 -1.30 7.26 -11.68
N ASP A 163 -1.84 6.89 -10.52
CA ASP A 163 -1.42 5.74 -9.70
C ASP A 163 0.07 5.76 -9.29
N ILE A 164 0.68 6.95 -9.23
CA ILE A 164 2.06 7.13 -8.77
C ILE A 164 2.03 7.32 -7.25
N LYS A 165 2.44 6.26 -6.52
CA LYS A 165 2.28 6.13 -5.06
C LYS A 165 3.41 6.74 -4.24
N GLY A 166 4.40 7.37 -4.88
CA GLY A 166 5.53 8.01 -4.21
C GLY A 166 6.36 8.88 -5.14
N ILE A 167 7.56 9.23 -4.69
CA ILE A 167 8.54 10.01 -5.45
C ILE A 167 9.62 9.07 -5.96
N ARG A 168 10.01 9.22 -7.23
CA ARG A 168 11.13 8.48 -7.81
C ARG A 168 12.34 9.37 -7.96
N TYR A 169 13.49 8.86 -7.53
CA TYR A 169 14.79 9.52 -7.65
C TYR A 169 15.67 8.72 -8.60
N SER A 170 16.38 9.41 -9.50
CA SER A 170 17.42 8.76 -10.31
C SER A 170 18.73 8.61 -9.51
N GLY A 171 19.55 7.66 -9.90
CA GLY A 171 20.90 7.47 -9.37
C GLY A 171 21.62 6.34 -10.10
N ASN A 172 22.74 5.90 -9.54
CA ASN A 172 23.55 4.81 -10.04
C ASN A 172 23.37 3.55 -9.17
N VAL A 173 23.68 2.38 -9.74
CA VAL A 173 23.68 1.14 -8.97
C VAL A 173 24.73 1.26 -7.86
N GLY A 174 24.34 0.96 -6.63
CA GLY A 174 25.23 1.07 -5.48
C GLY A 174 25.10 2.38 -4.70
N ASP A 175 24.42 3.40 -5.25
CA ASP A 175 24.23 4.68 -4.57
C ASP A 175 23.54 4.47 -3.20
N PRO A 176 23.96 5.19 -2.15
CA PRO A 176 23.44 4.97 -0.82
C PRO A 176 21.97 5.41 -0.72
N VAL A 177 21.16 4.55 -0.10
CA VAL A 177 19.78 4.87 0.31
C VAL A 177 19.75 4.99 1.83
N TYR A 178 19.20 6.10 2.31
CA TYR A 178 19.17 6.47 3.71
C TYR A 178 17.75 6.39 4.29
N ALA A 179 17.65 6.05 5.58
CA ALA A 179 16.40 6.15 6.32
C ALA A 179 15.96 7.62 6.40
N ALA A 180 14.75 7.91 5.92
CA ALA A 180 14.19 9.26 5.92
C ALA A 180 13.89 9.76 7.34
N ALA A 181 13.60 8.87 8.29
CA ALA A 181 13.33 9.23 9.68
C ALA A 181 13.70 8.09 10.63
N ASP A 182 13.73 8.39 11.93
CA ASP A 182 13.91 7.40 12.99
C ASP A 182 12.77 6.38 12.97
N GLY A 183 13.07 5.10 13.11
CA GLY A 183 12.05 4.06 13.11
C GLY A 183 12.58 2.64 13.23
N GLN A 184 11.65 1.70 13.08
CA GLN A 184 11.95 0.27 13.09
C GLN A 184 11.68 -0.32 11.71
N VAL A 185 12.62 -1.12 11.21
CA VAL A 185 12.47 -1.87 9.96
C VAL A 185 11.43 -2.97 10.19
N VAL A 186 10.30 -2.90 9.48
CA VAL A 186 9.23 -3.91 9.56
C VAL A 186 9.33 -4.93 8.43
N TYR A 187 9.99 -4.59 7.32
CA TYR A 187 10.23 -5.48 6.19
C TYR A 187 11.56 -5.15 5.51
N ALA A 188 12.32 -6.17 5.11
CA ALA A 188 13.57 -6.05 4.37
C ALA A 188 13.82 -7.35 3.57
N ALA A 189 13.23 -7.46 2.38
CA ALA A 189 13.33 -8.65 1.54
C ALA A 189 12.92 -8.36 0.07
N ASP A 190 13.01 -9.36 -0.81
CA ASP A 190 12.66 -9.34 -2.23
C ASP A 190 11.32 -10.02 -2.57
N GLY A 191 10.48 -10.30 -1.57
CA GLY A 191 9.21 -11.03 -1.72
C GLY A 191 8.06 -10.28 -2.40
N LEU A 192 8.28 -9.07 -2.92
CA LEU A 192 7.25 -8.25 -3.59
C LEU A 192 7.71 -7.92 -5.01
N PRO A 193 7.25 -8.65 -6.04
CA PRO A 193 7.78 -8.51 -7.41
C PRO A 193 7.72 -7.09 -7.96
N GLU A 194 6.66 -6.35 -7.65
CA GLU A 194 6.44 -4.97 -8.10
C GLU A 194 7.38 -3.95 -7.43
N TYR A 195 7.95 -4.27 -6.28
CA TYR A 195 8.87 -3.39 -5.53
C TYR A 195 10.32 -3.88 -5.53
N GLY A 196 10.57 -5.10 -6.02
CA GLY A 196 11.87 -5.75 -5.91
C GLY A 196 12.33 -5.87 -4.46
N ARG A 197 13.63 -5.63 -4.22
CA ARG A 197 14.17 -5.55 -2.86
C ARG A 197 13.66 -4.29 -2.19
N LEU A 198 12.86 -4.47 -1.16
CA LEU A 198 12.14 -3.42 -0.47
C LEU A 198 12.54 -3.36 1.01
N VAL A 199 12.73 -2.15 1.50
CA VAL A 199 12.75 -1.85 2.94
C VAL A 199 11.48 -1.10 3.31
N LEU A 200 10.81 -1.51 4.39
CA LEU A 200 9.73 -0.75 5.02
C LEU A 200 10.15 -0.37 6.43
N ILE A 201 10.06 0.91 6.77
CA ILE A 201 10.35 1.43 8.11
C ILE A 201 9.07 2.01 8.70
N LYS A 202 8.67 1.50 9.88
CA LYS A 202 7.61 2.09 10.69
C LYS A 202 8.20 3.20 11.55
N HIS A 203 7.53 4.35 11.56
CA HIS A 203 7.87 5.50 12.36
C HIS A 203 6.76 5.77 13.39
N ASN A 204 6.96 6.77 14.24
CA ASN A 204 5.93 7.23 15.16
C ASN A 204 4.71 7.80 14.41
N GLY A 205 3.56 7.95 15.08
CA GLY A 205 2.39 8.62 14.49
C GLY A 205 1.75 7.93 13.29
N GLY A 206 1.89 6.60 13.15
CA GLY A 206 1.22 5.82 12.10
C GLY A 206 1.90 5.82 10.73
N TYR A 207 3.08 6.45 10.61
CA TYR A 207 3.80 6.55 9.35
C TYR A 207 4.61 5.29 9.02
N ILE A 208 4.61 4.91 7.75
CA ILE A 208 5.49 3.88 7.18
C ILE A 208 6.16 4.47 5.93
N SER A 209 7.48 4.41 5.87
CA SER A 209 8.23 4.74 4.65
C SER A 209 8.67 3.47 3.92
N ALA A 210 8.64 3.52 2.59
CA ALA A 210 9.01 2.42 1.71
C ALA A 210 10.16 2.83 0.79
N TYR A 211 11.16 1.95 0.63
CA TYR A 211 12.34 2.15 -0.19
C TYR A 211 12.48 0.96 -1.13
N ALA A 212 12.07 1.10 -2.37
CA ALA A 212 11.98 0.01 -3.33
C ALA A 212 13.16 -0.02 -4.33
N HIS A 213 13.21 -1.10 -5.11
CA HIS A 213 14.12 -1.32 -6.23
C HIS A 213 15.61 -1.44 -5.88
N ASN A 214 15.94 -1.75 -4.63
CA ASN A 214 17.33 -1.77 -4.17
C ASN A 214 18.16 -2.90 -4.82
N SER A 215 19.46 -2.68 -4.98
CA SER A 215 20.43 -3.72 -5.36
C SER A 215 20.89 -4.54 -4.15
N LYS A 216 20.95 -3.92 -2.97
CA LYS A 216 21.39 -4.57 -1.72
C LYS A 216 20.69 -3.98 -0.51
N LEU A 217 20.36 -4.82 0.46
CA LEU A 217 19.81 -4.41 1.75
C LEU A 217 20.91 -4.50 2.82
N LEU A 218 21.05 -3.46 3.64
CA LEU A 218 22.05 -3.37 4.72
C LEU A 218 21.41 -3.51 6.11
N VAL A 219 20.09 -3.67 6.16
CA VAL A 219 19.28 -3.85 7.35
C VAL A 219 18.39 -5.07 7.19
N LYS A 220 17.89 -5.59 8.30
CA LYS A 220 16.93 -6.69 8.37
C LYS A 220 15.69 -6.28 9.15
N SER A 221 14.61 -7.07 9.02
CA SER A 221 13.40 -6.86 9.82
C SER A 221 13.72 -6.92 11.32
N GLY A 222 13.17 -5.97 12.08
CA GLY A 222 13.41 -5.77 13.51
C GLY A 222 14.50 -4.75 13.85
N ASP A 223 15.34 -4.34 12.90
CA ASP A 223 16.40 -3.36 13.17
C ASP A 223 15.83 -1.97 13.48
N ASN A 224 16.40 -1.31 14.49
CA ASN A 224 16.16 0.12 14.71
C ASN A 224 17.12 0.95 13.86
N VAL A 225 16.61 2.02 13.26
CA VAL A 225 17.36 2.92 12.40
C VAL A 225 17.08 4.36 12.79
N THR A 226 18.09 5.20 12.69
CA THR A 226 17.96 6.65 12.85
C THR A 226 17.89 7.32 11.49
N ALA A 227 17.29 8.49 11.42
CA ALA A 227 17.27 9.33 10.23
C ALA A 227 18.70 9.53 9.70
N GLY A 228 18.90 9.36 8.40
CA GLY A 228 20.20 9.46 7.74
C GLY A 228 21.08 8.21 7.82
N LYS A 229 20.67 7.15 8.52
CA LYS A 229 21.39 5.87 8.50
C LYS A 229 21.30 5.25 7.10
N LYS A 230 22.43 4.77 6.53
CA LYS A 230 22.44 4.00 5.29
C LYS A 230 21.75 2.65 5.52
N ILE A 231 20.71 2.36 4.76
CA ILE A 231 19.88 1.15 4.92
C ILE A 231 19.94 0.21 3.72
N ALA A 232 20.29 0.72 2.55
CA ALA A 232 20.33 -0.05 1.32
C ALA A 232 21.24 0.62 0.28
N GLU A 233 21.38 -0.04 -0.85
CA GLU A 233 22.04 0.46 -2.05
C GLU A 233 21.04 0.45 -3.21
N MET A 234 20.99 1.55 -3.96
CA MET A 234 20.06 1.73 -5.08
C MET A 234 20.34 0.70 -6.17
N GLY A 235 19.29 0.31 -6.88
CA GLY A 235 19.39 -0.62 -8.00
C GLY A 235 18.19 -0.51 -8.92
N SER A 236 17.90 -1.59 -9.63
CA SER A 236 16.77 -1.70 -10.55
C SER A 236 15.94 -2.97 -10.30
N SER A 237 15.95 -3.52 -9.08
CA SER A 237 15.21 -4.77 -8.81
C SER A 237 13.70 -4.54 -8.96
N GLY A 238 13.02 -5.31 -9.81
CA GLY A 238 11.60 -5.08 -10.09
C GLY A 238 11.29 -3.78 -10.88
N ALA A 239 12.31 -3.10 -11.42
CA ALA A 239 12.16 -1.90 -12.25
C ALA A 239 12.91 -2.05 -13.59
N THR A 240 12.58 -1.21 -14.56
CA THR A 240 13.23 -1.19 -15.88
C THR A 240 14.49 -0.32 -15.94
N ARG A 241 14.77 0.43 -14.87
CA ARG A 241 15.94 1.31 -14.74
C ARG A 241 16.36 1.44 -13.28
N VAL A 242 17.57 1.96 -13.09
CA VAL A 242 18.10 2.27 -11.77
C VAL A 242 17.37 3.48 -11.21
N MET A 243 16.69 3.29 -10.08
CA MET A 243 15.97 4.35 -9.38
C MET A 243 15.66 3.93 -7.95
N LEU A 244 15.39 4.92 -7.10
CA LEU A 244 14.72 4.71 -5.82
C LEU A 244 13.27 5.16 -5.96
N GLU A 245 12.32 4.27 -5.68
CA GLU A 245 10.94 4.66 -5.43
C GLU A 245 10.72 4.77 -3.93
N PHE A 246 10.43 6.00 -3.47
CA PHE A 246 10.22 6.35 -2.08
C PHE A 246 8.75 6.69 -1.84
N GLN A 247 8.09 5.97 -0.93
CA GLN A 247 6.69 6.20 -0.59
C GLN A 247 6.56 6.46 0.90
N ILE A 248 5.61 7.33 1.27
CA ILE A 248 5.17 7.49 2.64
C ILE A 248 3.71 7.08 2.72
N ARG A 249 3.38 6.27 3.71
CA ARG A 249 2.01 5.87 4.03
C ARG A 249 1.67 6.31 5.44
N LEU A 250 0.48 6.86 5.62
CA LEU A 250 -0.12 7.14 6.92
C LEU A 250 -1.31 6.20 7.08
N ASP A 251 -1.28 5.36 8.12
CA ASP A 251 -2.33 4.36 8.38
C ASP A 251 -2.59 3.44 7.16
N GLY A 252 -1.53 3.15 6.40
CA GLY A 252 -1.57 2.32 5.20
C GLY A 252 -1.96 3.04 3.90
N LYS A 253 -2.41 4.30 3.95
CA LYS A 253 -2.79 5.09 2.77
C LYS A 253 -1.58 5.86 2.21
N PRO A 254 -1.29 5.79 0.89
CA PRO A 254 -0.27 6.62 0.27
C PRO A 254 -0.54 8.11 0.54
N THR A 255 0.48 8.82 1.01
CA THR A 255 0.43 10.25 1.28
C THR A 255 1.51 10.94 0.46
N ASP A 256 1.24 12.17 0.00
CA ASP A 256 2.22 12.95 -0.74
C ASP A 256 3.47 13.22 0.11
N PRO A 257 4.66 12.70 -0.26
CA PRO A 257 5.87 12.89 0.52
C PRO A 257 6.44 14.32 0.42
N VAL A 258 6.04 15.11 -0.58
CA VAL A 258 6.58 16.48 -0.80
C VAL A 258 6.26 17.40 0.37
N ASN A 259 5.11 17.22 1.04
CA ASN A 259 4.74 18.02 2.21
C ASN A 259 5.49 17.64 3.49
N LEU A 260 6.20 16.52 3.48
CA LEU A 260 6.91 15.98 4.64
C LEU A 260 8.42 16.11 4.51
N LEU A 261 8.94 16.10 3.29
CA LEU A 261 10.36 16.25 3.01
C LEU A 261 10.76 17.73 2.94
N PRO A 262 11.93 18.12 3.47
CA PRO A 262 12.44 19.47 3.30
C PRO A 262 12.69 19.76 1.81
N SER A 263 12.07 20.82 1.30
CA SER A 263 12.34 21.40 0.00
C SER A 263 13.68 22.13 0.04
N ASN A 264 14.70 21.57 -0.61
CA ASN A 264 15.93 22.27 -0.97
C ASN A 264 16.00 22.38 -2.49
#